data_AF-A0A2K8YT72-F1
#
_entry.id   AF-A0A2K8YT72-F1
#
_cell.length_a   1.000
_cell.length_b   1.000
_cell.length_c   1.000
_cell.angle_alpha   90.00
_cell.angle_beta   90.00
_cell.angle_gamma   90.00
#
_symmetry.space_group_name_H-M   'P 1'
#
loop_
_entity.id
_entity.type
_entity.pdbx_description
1 polymer ?
#
loop_
_entity_poly.entity_id
_entity_poly.type
_entity_poly.pdbx_seq_one_letter_code
_entity_poly.pdbx_strand_id
1 'polypeptide(L)' 'MVNHTYFATRAAARLAIFEYIEGWYNCRRKHSVLNYRTPSQQESYFYTSSMAA' A
#
# COMPACT_ATOMS: atom_id res chain seq x y z
N MET A 1 20.63 1.44 -0.02
CA MET A 1 20.63 1.39 -1.50
C MET A 1 19.42 2.16 -1.99
N VAL A 2 19.60 3.12 -2.89
CA VAL A 2 18.50 3.92 -3.47
C VAL A 2 18.33 3.48 -4.93
N ASN A 3 17.08 3.25 -5.35
CA ASN A 3 16.80 2.89 -6.74
C ASN A 3 16.51 4.17 -7.55
N HIS A 4 17.28 4.40 -8.60
CA HIS A 4 17.14 5.56 -9.48
C HIS A 4 16.58 5.11 -10.83
N THR A 5 15.54 5.81 -11.28
CA THR A 5 14.89 5.52 -12.57
C THR A 5 14.68 6.82 -13.32
N TYR A 6 14.97 6.81 -14.62
CA TYR A 6 14.69 7.93 -15.52
C TYR A 6 13.37 7.71 -16.25
N PHE A 7 12.55 8.75 -16.34
CA PHE A 7 11.28 8.74 -17.07
C PHE A 7 11.32 9.76 -18.20
N ALA A 8 10.91 9.34 -19.40
CA ALA A 8 10.88 10.21 -20.58
C ALA A 8 9.86 11.36 -20.44
N THR A 9 8.80 11.17 -19.65
CA THR A 9 7.78 12.18 -19.42
C THR A 9 7.33 12.22 -17.96
N ARG A 10 6.79 13.38 -17.54
CA ARG A 10 6.17 13.55 -16.22
C ARG A 10 4.97 12.64 -16.02
N ALA A 11 4.21 12.35 -17.09
CA ALA A 11 3.06 11.46 -17.04
C ALA A 11 3.48 10.01 -16.72
N ALA A 12 4.54 9.52 -17.37
CA ALA A 12 5.10 8.19 -17.09
C ALA A 12 5.60 8.08 -15.64
N ALA A 13 6.30 9.11 -15.13
CA ALA A 13 6.74 9.13 -13.74
C ALA A 13 5.56 9.09 -12.76
N ARG A 14 4.49 9.86 -13.01
CA ARG A 14 3.29 9.86 -12.18
C ARG A 14 2.62 8.49 -12.13
N LEU A 15 2.50 7.82 -13.28
CA LEU A 15 1.92 6.48 -13.35
C LEU A 15 2.75 5.47 -12.56
N ALA A 16 4.07 5.45 -12.76
CA ALA A 16 4.96 4.54 -12.04
C ALA A 16 4.92 4.75 -10.52
N ILE A 17 4.85 6.01 -10.06
CA ILE A 17 4.68 6.33 -8.62
C ILE A 17 3.35 5.80 -8.11
N PHE A 18 2.26 6.03 -8.85
CA PHE A 18 0.94 5.53 -8.47
C PHE A 18 0.90 4.01 -8.37
N GLU A 19 1.40 3.31 -9.39
CA GLU A 19 1.50 1.85 -9.39
C GLU A 19 2.35 1.32 -8.23
N TYR A 20 3.47 1.98 -7.96
CA TYR A 20 4.30 1.62 -6.82
C TYR A 20 3.57 1.81 -5.49
N ILE A 21 2.94 2.97 -5.26
CA ILE A 21 2.30 3.29 -3.99
C ILE A 21 1.06 2.40 -3.78
N GLU A 22 0.13 2.41 -4.73
CA GLU A 22 -1.17 1.75 -4.57
C GLU A 22 -1.12 0.27 -4.94
N GLY A 23 -0.45 -0.07 -6.04
CA GLY A 23 -0.37 -1.45 -6.52
C GLY A 23 0.63 -2.30 -5.73
N TRP A 24 1.72 -1.71 -5.23
CA TRP A 24 2.77 -2.47 -4.58
C TRP A 24 2.94 -2.22 -3.08
N TYR A 25 3.20 -0.97 -2.70
CA TYR A 25 3.69 -0.58 -1.38
C TYR A 25 2.58 -0.65 -0.32
N ASN A 26 1.48 0.09 -0.50
CA ASN A 26 0.39 0.15 0.47
C ASN A 26 -0.22 -1.24 0.73
N CYS A 27 -0.37 -2.05 -0.32
CA CYS A 27 -0.89 -3.42 -0.21
C CYS A 27 -0.03 -4.34 0.68
N ARG A 28 1.28 -4.10 0.79
CA ARG A 28 2.23 -4.99 1.49
C ARG A 28 2.78 -4.38 2.77
N ARG A 29 2.73 -3.06 2.92
CA ARG A 29 3.28 -2.35 4.07
C ARG A 29 2.50 -2.74 5.32
N LYS A 30 3.21 -3.31 6.29
CA LYS A 30 2.71 -3.50 7.66
C LYS A 30 2.86 -2.20 8.43
N HIS A 31 1.83 -1.84 9.19
CA HIS A 31 1.84 -0.64 10.00
C HIS A 31 1.85 -1.00 11.49
N SER A 32 2.79 -0.44 12.26
CA SER A 32 2.92 -0.72 13.71
C SER A 32 1.65 -0.34 14.47
N VAL A 33 1.04 0.81 14.14
CA VAL A 33 -0.27 1.22 14.68
C VAL A 33 -1.40 0.23 14.40
N LEU A 34 -1.28 -0.60 13.36
CA LEU A 34 -2.24 -1.64 12.98
C LEU A 34 -1.81 -3.02 13.49
N ASN A 35 -0.99 -3.09 14.54
CA ASN A 35 -0.40 -4.34 15.04
C ASN A 35 0.35 -5.13 13.96
N TYR A 36 1.06 -4.40 13.09
CA TYR A 36 1.79 -4.97 11.95
C TYR A 36 0.91 -5.72 10.94
N ARG A 37 -0.37 -5.35 10.83
CA ARG A 37 -1.24 -5.78 9.73
C ARG A 37 -1.06 -4.90 8.51
N THR A 38 -1.31 -5.46 7.34
CA THR A 38 -1.52 -4.67 6.11
C THR A 38 -2.88 -3.97 6.18
N PRO A 39 -3.11 -2.91 5.38
CA PRO A 39 -4.42 -2.26 5.30
C PRO A 39 -5.56 -3.24 5.00
N SER A 40 -5.37 -4.17 4.06
CA SER A 40 -6.37 -5.20 3.71
C SER A 40 -6.68 -6.17 4.85
N GLN A 41 -5.65 -6.57 5.62
CA GLN A 41 -5.83 -7.38 6.82
C GLN A 41 -6.57 -6.62 7.91
N GLN A 42 -6.29 -5.31 8.05
CA GLN A 42 -6.98 -4.47 9.02
C GLN A 42 -8.46 -4.26 8.64
N GLU A 43 -8.78 -4.04 7.36
CA GLU A 43 -10.16 -4.00 6.87
C GLU A 43 -10.88 -5.31 7.15
N SER A 44 -10.27 -6.45 6.79
CA SER A 44 -10.86 -7.78 7.02
C SER A 44 -11.13 -8.02 8.50
N TYR A 45 -10.18 -7.63 9.38
CA TYR A 45 -10.34 -7.71 10.83
C TYR A 45 -11.48 -6.82 11.32
N PHE A 46 -11.58 -5.59 10.83
CA PHE A 46 -12.65 -4.67 11.19
C PHE A 46 -14.02 -5.25 10.83
N TYR A 47 -14.20 -5.74 9.59
CA TYR A 47 -15.45 -6.35 9.16
C TYR A 47 -15.81 -7.61 9.95
N THR A 48 -14.84 -8.51 10.17
CA THR A 48 -15.05 -9.75 10.95
C THR A 48 -15.42 -9.44 12.40
N SER A 49 -14.74 -8.48 13.02
CA SER A 49 -15.02 -8.06 14.40
C SER A 49 -16.37 -7.34 14.53
N SER A 50 -16.79 -6.61 13.49
CA SER A 50 -18.10 -5.94 13.47
C SER A 50 -19.27 -6.90 13.28
N MET A 51 -19.05 -8.03 12.59
CA MET A 51 -20.06 -9.08 12.41
C MET A 51 -20.17 -10.03 13.61
N ALA A 52 -19.13 -10.08 14.46
CA ALA A 52 -19.08 -10.94 15.64
C ALA A 52 -19.64 -10.27 16.92
N ALA A 53 -20.04 -8.99 16.85
CA ALA A 53 -20.66 -8.21 17.92
C ALA A 53 -22.17 -8.06 17.66
#